data_AF-A0A7S1VSR6-F1
#
_entry.id   AF-A0A7S1VSR6-F1
#
_cell.length_a   1.000
_cell.length_b   1.000
_cell.length_c   1.000
_cell.angle_alpha   90.00
_cell.angle_beta   90.00
_cell.angle_gamma   90.00
#
_symmetry.space_group_name_H-M   'P 1'
#
loop_
_entity.id
_entity.type
_entity.pdbx_description
1 polymer ?
#
loop_
_entity_poly.entity_id
_entity_poly.type
_entity_poly.pdbx_seq_one_letter_code
_entity_poly.pdbx_strand_id
1 'polypeptide(L)'
;EAGREWYAPVRYLRDFQELRHASLPLLPTLAQVPFPTNSWAVFGSREASDNESARNGKCRQLEYFLRALCTVIYTEKLTPRIAEISIHVQSFLGCEVGLADDLARGSAAMELLLQSNVALNEAMGGSRAEEGHTDQQMRVRTLLKRAIQRYTFRLFLLQIVQLIVNKFVDMTRAQGPKLNDIESLEAKGRTVLKERGLQDLERIQAFMDQLQTLILDGCMTDFESIVERRDYVALHPFMTGPRGKAYLEKIVREAVREQIEIEVYVPLRGVVSRLLVNGWRHDDMEIHFKMRELRKRQQADFRIPPEKQSLSCWSSVASILNEGVGTSTLPCAKLRAIVDAANEIFRVFSIEHRNEEALSPKRDAECNGVATTGEETSETVRESISVEGAKEVLGAEDFLPIFIYCVVAADMERPCALCVLLQTLCEPTNRLGEVGYYLTSFESAITHIQETDLNDRR
;
A
#
# COMPACT_ATOMS: atom_id res chain seq x y z
N GLU A 1 9.77 -32.49 7.50
CA GLU A 1 9.95 -32.79 8.95
C GLU A 1 10.23 -31.56 9.83
N ALA A 2 10.00 -30.32 9.40
CA ALA A 2 10.27 -29.14 10.25
C ALA A 2 9.10 -28.66 11.13
N GLY A 3 7.89 -29.25 11.04
CA GLY A 3 6.74 -28.87 11.89
C GLY A 3 6.29 -27.41 11.80
N ARG A 4 6.86 -26.61 10.89
CA ARG A 4 6.48 -25.21 10.68
C ARG A 4 5.27 -25.17 9.77
N GLU A 5 4.17 -24.61 10.26
CA GLU A 5 3.10 -24.12 9.41
C GLU A 5 3.72 -23.20 8.37
N TRP A 6 3.66 -23.60 7.10
CA TRP A 6 3.89 -22.67 6.00
C TRP A 6 2.71 -21.71 5.99
N TYR A 7 2.78 -20.63 6.77
CA TYR A 7 1.93 -19.49 6.52
C TYR A 7 2.52 -18.81 5.28
N ALA A 8 1.93 -19.08 4.12
CA ALA A 8 2.06 -18.22 2.96
C ALA A 8 1.11 -17.02 3.22
N PRO A 9 1.57 -15.83 3.66
CA PRO A 9 0.75 -14.64 3.57
C PRO A 9 0.11 -14.55 2.18
N VAL A 10 -1.02 -13.86 2.08
CA VAL A 10 -1.75 -13.59 0.82
C VAL A 10 -0.81 -13.14 -0.32
N ARG A 11 0.34 -12.52 0.02
CA ARG A 11 1.45 -12.23 -0.89
C ARG A 11 2.00 -13.45 -1.63
N TYR A 12 2.28 -14.56 -0.94
CA TYR A 12 2.87 -15.74 -1.57
C TYR A 12 1.90 -16.46 -2.51
N LEU A 13 0.60 -16.60 -2.21
CA LEU A 13 -0.32 -17.21 -3.21
C LEU A 13 -0.40 -16.35 -4.46
N ARG A 14 -0.39 -15.04 -4.31
CA ARG A 14 -0.37 -14.14 -5.46
C ARG A 14 0.93 -14.30 -6.26
N ASP A 15 2.08 -14.34 -5.60
CA ASP A 15 3.36 -14.61 -6.25
C ASP A 15 3.36 -15.98 -6.96
N PHE A 16 2.71 -17.00 -6.36
CA PHE A 16 2.51 -18.30 -6.99
C PHE A 16 1.53 -18.25 -8.17
N GLN A 17 0.47 -17.45 -8.10
CA GLN A 17 -0.48 -17.23 -9.19
C GLN A 17 0.18 -16.50 -10.37
N GLU A 18 1.04 -15.53 -10.08
CA GLU A 18 1.87 -14.81 -11.04
C GLU A 18 2.87 -15.76 -11.70
N LEU A 19 3.60 -16.55 -10.90
CA LEU A 19 4.50 -17.59 -11.41
C LEU A 19 3.75 -18.60 -12.29
N ARG A 20 2.54 -19.03 -11.88
CA ARG A 20 1.70 -19.94 -12.66
C ARG A 20 1.19 -19.31 -13.94
N HIS A 21 0.73 -18.07 -13.93
CA HIS A 21 0.28 -17.35 -15.13
C HIS A 21 1.42 -17.18 -16.13
N ALA A 22 2.63 -16.85 -15.65
CA ALA A 22 3.80 -16.72 -16.51
C ALA A 22 4.26 -18.08 -17.08
N SER A 23 4.17 -19.15 -16.28
CA SER A 23 4.66 -20.48 -16.69
C SER A 23 3.67 -21.26 -17.58
N LEU A 24 2.36 -21.03 -17.45
CA LEU A 24 1.32 -21.80 -18.16
C LEU A 24 1.40 -21.70 -19.70
N PRO A 25 1.57 -20.52 -20.32
CA PRO A 25 1.74 -20.40 -21.77
C PRO A 25 2.98 -21.13 -22.30
N LEU A 26 4.04 -21.18 -21.48
CA LEU A 26 5.32 -21.80 -21.82
C LEU A 26 5.26 -23.32 -21.66
N LEU A 27 4.50 -23.80 -20.67
CA LEU A 27 4.34 -25.21 -20.34
C LEU A 27 2.87 -25.56 -20.01
N PRO A 28 2.04 -25.82 -21.04
CA PRO A 28 0.61 -26.09 -20.85
C PRO A 28 0.30 -27.33 -19.99
N THR A 29 1.25 -28.27 -19.86
CA THR A 29 1.09 -29.44 -18.97
C THR A 29 0.94 -29.05 -17.51
N LEU A 30 1.40 -27.85 -17.10
CA LEU A 30 1.18 -27.32 -15.75
C LEU A 30 -0.28 -27.07 -15.43
N ALA A 31 -1.17 -26.98 -16.43
CA ALA A 31 -2.61 -26.87 -16.20
C ALA A 31 -3.15 -28.08 -15.40
N GLN A 32 -2.51 -29.25 -15.55
CA GLN A 32 -2.85 -30.48 -14.83
C GLN A 32 -2.32 -30.51 -13.40
N VAL A 33 -1.34 -29.66 -13.07
CA VAL A 33 -0.74 -29.59 -11.74
C VAL A 33 -1.75 -28.95 -10.78
N PRO A 34 -2.15 -29.65 -9.70
CA PRO A 34 -3.08 -29.13 -8.71
C PRO A 34 -2.60 -27.79 -8.17
N PHE A 35 -3.51 -26.83 -8.10
CA PHE A 35 -3.23 -25.50 -7.59
C PHE A 35 -4.43 -25.00 -6.80
N PRO A 36 -4.21 -24.24 -5.71
CA PRO A 36 -5.32 -23.73 -4.92
C PRO A 36 -6.27 -22.89 -5.79
N THR A 37 -7.56 -23.24 -5.80
CA THR A 37 -8.57 -22.41 -6.45
C THR A 37 -8.74 -21.09 -5.69
N ASN A 38 -9.21 -20.05 -6.38
CA ASN A 38 -9.36 -18.66 -5.89
C ASN A 38 -10.26 -18.49 -4.64
N SER A 39 -10.67 -19.56 -3.99
CA SER A 39 -11.41 -19.57 -2.72
C SER A 39 -10.49 -19.37 -1.51
N TRP A 40 -9.41 -18.59 -1.64
CA TRP A 40 -8.89 -17.91 -0.45
C TRP A 40 -9.85 -16.77 -0.19
N ALA A 41 -10.86 -17.04 0.65
CA ALA A 41 -11.82 -16.04 1.02
C ALA A 41 -11.06 -14.87 1.66
N VAL A 42 -10.91 -13.78 0.91
CA VAL A 42 -10.60 -12.46 1.43
C VAL A 42 -11.63 -12.17 2.53
N PHE A 43 -11.10 -11.68 3.66
CA PHE A 43 -11.72 -11.53 4.98
C PHE A 43 -13.25 -11.42 5.13
N GLY A 44 -13.73 -12.00 6.23
CA GLY A 44 -14.99 -11.56 6.87
C GLY A 44 -15.69 -12.64 7.70
N SER A 45 -15.80 -13.87 7.20
CA SER A 45 -16.56 -14.91 7.95
C SER A 45 -16.11 -16.35 7.74
N ARG A 46 -15.22 -16.65 6.78
CA ARG A 46 -14.85 -18.03 6.44
C ARG A 46 -13.39 -18.44 6.73
N GLU A 47 -12.44 -17.50 6.83
CA GLU A 47 -11.06 -17.85 7.21
C GLU A 47 -10.94 -18.39 8.64
N ALA A 48 -11.83 -17.99 9.55
CA ALA A 48 -11.91 -18.57 10.89
C ALA A 48 -12.40 -20.04 10.87
N SER A 49 -12.90 -20.54 9.73
CA SER A 49 -13.41 -21.90 9.56
C SER A 49 -12.51 -22.81 8.71
N ASP A 50 -11.48 -22.27 8.05
CA ASP A 50 -10.51 -23.09 7.32
C ASP A 50 -9.67 -23.86 8.35
N ASN A 51 -10.05 -25.12 8.59
CA ASN A 51 -9.35 -26.01 9.49
C ASN A 51 -7.87 -26.12 9.05
N GLU A 52 -6.96 -26.31 10.00
CA GLU A 52 -5.50 -26.39 9.76
C GLU A 52 -5.14 -27.38 8.64
N SER A 53 -5.91 -28.47 8.55
CA SER A 53 -5.84 -29.46 7.47
C SER A 53 -6.03 -28.87 6.06
N ALA A 54 -6.99 -27.96 5.88
CA ALA A 54 -7.24 -27.31 4.59
C ALA A 54 -6.10 -26.36 4.19
N ARG A 55 -5.55 -25.61 5.16
CA ARG A 55 -4.38 -24.73 4.94
C ARG A 55 -3.16 -25.54 4.55
N ASN A 56 -2.91 -26.63 5.26
CA ASN A 56 -1.84 -27.59 4.95
C ASN A 56 -2.04 -28.22 3.56
N GLY A 57 -3.28 -28.52 3.17
CA GLY A 57 -3.62 -28.98 1.82
C GLY A 57 -3.24 -27.97 0.73
N LYS A 58 -3.61 -26.70 0.90
CA LYS A 58 -3.25 -25.61 -0.02
C LYS A 58 -1.72 -25.42 -0.13
N CYS A 59 -1.01 -25.46 1.00
CA CYS A 59 0.46 -25.34 1.01
C CYS A 59 1.13 -26.49 0.26
N ARG A 60 0.65 -27.73 0.44
CA ARG A 60 1.15 -28.90 -0.30
C ARG A 60 0.92 -28.77 -1.80
N GLN A 61 -0.20 -28.16 -2.24
CA GLN A 61 -0.46 -27.90 -3.66
C GLN A 61 0.54 -26.89 -4.23
N LEU A 62 0.81 -25.79 -3.52
CA LEU A 62 1.81 -24.79 -3.93
C LEU A 62 3.22 -25.36 -3.98
N GLU A 63 3.60 -26.16 -2.97
CA GLU A 63 4.88 -26.86 -2.94
C GLU A 63 5.00 -27.87 -4.09
N TYR A 64 3.94 -28.63 -4.36
CA TYR A 64 3.90 -29.57 -5.48
C TYR A 64 4.04 -28.84 -6.81
N PHE A 65 3.37 -27.69 -6.97
CA PHE A 65 3.50 -26.84 -8.15
C PHE A 65 4.94 -26.35 -8.36
N LEU A 66 5.59 -25.84 -7.31
CA LEU A 66 6.97 -25.39 -7.40
C LEU A 66 7.93 -26.53 -7.72
N ARG A 67 7.72 -27.70 -7.10
CA ARG A 67 8.51 -28.91 -7.40
C ARG A 67 8.33 -29.35 -8.85
N ALA A 68 7.11 -29.33 -9.38
CA ALA A 68 6.85 -29.69 -10.76
C ALA A 68 7.60 -28.76 -11.73
N LEU A 69 7.60 -27.45 -11.47
CA LEU A 69 8.39 -26.48 -12.22
C LEU A 69 9.90 -26.78 -12.15
N CYS A 70 10.43 -26.97 -10.94
CA CYS A 70 11.84 -27.31 -10.76
C CYS A 70 12.21 -28.62 -11.45
N THR A 71 11.39 -29.67 -11.35
CA THR A 71 11.61 -30.94 -12.04
C THR A 71 11.74 -30.71 -13.54
N VAL A 72 10.79 -29.99 -14.14
CA VAL A 72 10.84 -29.67 -15.58
C VAL A 72 12.12 -28.92 -15.95
N ILE A 73 12.54 -27.94 -15.15
CA ILE A 73 13.81 -27.21 -15.36
C ILE A 73 15.02 -28.16 -15.36
N TYR A 74 15.06 -29.13 -14.45
CA TYR A 74 16.21 -30.03 -14.29
C TYR A 74 16.18 -31.28 -15.20
N THR A 75 15.02 -31.72 -15.66
CA THR A 75 14.87 -32.98 -16.40
C THR A 75 14.66 -32.80 -17.90
N GLU A 76 14.03 -31.70 -18.32
CA GLU A 76 13.79 -31.45 -19.73
C GLU A 76 15.05 -30.95 -20.44
N LYS A 77 15.11 -31.16 -21.76
CA LYS A 77 16.19 -30.57 -22.56
C LYS A 77 16.10 -29.05 -22.49
N LEU A 78 17.25 -28.38 -22.40
CA LEU A 78 17.34 -26.93 -22.39
C LEU A 78 16.76 -26.39 -23.71
N THR A 79 15.57 -25.80 -23.62
CA THR A 79 14.91 -25.08 -24.71
C THR A 79 14.69 -23.64 -24.26
N PRO A 80 14.45 -22.69 -25.19
CA PRO A 80 14.19 -21.30 -24.83
C PRO A 80 13.04 -21.14 -23.82
N ARG A 81 11.99 -21.97 -23.93
CA ARG A 81 10.85 -21.97 -23.00
C ARG A 81 11.25 -22.43 -21.59
N ILE A 82 12.08 -23.47 -21.48
CA ILE A 82 12.56 -23.95 -20.18
C ILE A 82 13.52 -22.95 -19.54
N ALA A 83 14.35 -22.27 -20.33
CA ALA A 83 15.18 -21.18 -19.84
C ALA A 83 14.31 -20.02 -19.30
N GLU A 84 13.26 -19.64 -20.01
CA GLU A 84 12.31 -18.60 -19.56
C GLU A 84 11.56 -19.00 -18.27
N ILE A 85 11.09 -20.24 -18.17
CA ILE A 85 10.53 -20.78 -16.92
C ILE A 85 11.56 -20.73 -15.78
N SER A 86 12.83 -21.05 -16.08
CA SER A 86 13.91 -20.97 -15.11
C SER A 86 14.12 -19.54 -14.61
N ILE A 87 13.99 -18.55 -15.48
CA ILE A 87 14.06 -17.12 -15.12
C ILE A 87 12.89 -16.74 -14.22
N HIS A 88 11.66 -17.16 -14.54
CA HIS A 88 10.50 -16.90 -13.68
C HIS A 88 10.66 -17.54 -12.30
N VAL A 89 11.15 -18.79 -12.25
CA VAL A 89 11.42 -19.50 -10.98
C VAL A 89 12.56 -18.84 -10.23
N GLN A 90 13.64 -18.43 -10.90
CA GLN A 90 14.74 -17.69 -10.27
C GLN A 90 14.26 -16.35 -9.72
N SER A 91 13.42 -15.62 -10.45
CA SER A 91 12.83 -14.38 -9.96
C SER A 91 11.95 -14.64 -8.75
N PHE A 92 11.06 -15.64 -8.83
CA PHE A 92 10.22 -16.06 -7.71
C PHE A 92 11.04 -16.44 -6.47
N LEU A 93 12.16 -17.14 -6.64
CA LEU A 93 13.07 -17.55 -5.57
C LEU A 93 14.07 -16.44 -5.15
N GLY A 94 14.11 -15.32 -5.86
CA GLY A 94 15.07 -14.24 -5.63
C GLY A 94 16.52 -14.59 -6.01
N CYS A 95 16.72 -15.53 -6.92
CA CYS A 95 18.01 -15.99 -7.43
C CYS A 95 18.52 -15.21 -8.66
N GLU A 96 18.07 -13.96 -8.85
CA GLU A 96 18.43 -13.09 -9.99
C GLU A 96 19.90 -12.60 -9.96
N VAL A 97 20.84 -13.53 -9.88
CA VAL A 97 22.27 -13.23 -10.06
C VAL A 97 22.59 -13.49 -11.54
N GLY A 98 22.61 -12.43 -12.35
CA GLY A 98 23.23 -12.46 -13.69
C GLY A 98 22.37 -12.17 -14.91
N LEU A 99 21.08 -11.83 -14.78
CA LEU A 99 20.21 -11.53 -15.94
C LEU A 99 20.47 -10.16 -16.61
N ALA A 100 21.32 -9.33 -15.99
CA ALA A 100 21.71 -8.01 -16.51
C ALA A 100 22.50 -8.07 -17.83
N ASP A 101 23.20 -9.17 -18.13
CA ASP A 101 23.96 -9.30 -19.38
C ASP A 101 23.05 -9.48 -20.61
N ASP A 102 21.80 -9.94 -20.43
CA ASP A 102 20.81 -10.08 -21.51
C ASP A 102 20.00 -8.80 -21.75
N LEU A 103 19.95 -7.87 -20.77
CA LEU A 103 19.46 -6.50 -20.93
C LEU A 103 20.32 -5.71 -21.92
N ALA A 104 21.63 -5.93 -21.94
CA ALA A 104 22.54 -5.34 -22.92
C ALA A 104 22.36 -5.90 -24.35
N ARG A 105 21.64 -7.03 -24.49
CA ARG A 105 21.42 -7.72 -25.77
C ARG A 105 20.00 -7.57 -26.33
N GLY A 106 19.12 -6.84 -25.65
CA GLY A 106 17.76 -6.57 -26.15
C GLY A 106 16.86 -7.81 -26.23
N SER A 107 16.92 -8.70 -25.24
CA SER A 107 16.08 -9.90 -25.23
C SER A 107 14.59 -9.60 -25.03
N ALA A 108 13.77 -9.91 -26.04
CA ALA A 108 12.31 -9.77 -26.03
C ALA A 108 11.60 -10.54 -24.89
N ALA A 109 12.24 -11.59 -24.35
CA ALA A 109 11.72 -12.33 -23.21
C ALA A 109 11.69 -11.49 -21.93
N MET A 110 12.67 -10.61 -21.73
CA MET A 110 12.70 -9.68 -20.59
C MET A 110 11.67 -8.56 -20.78
N GLU A 111 11.44 -8.10 -22.01
CA GLU A 111 10.44 -7.09 -22.32
C GLU A 111 9.01 -7.59 -22.04
N LEU A 112 8.72 -8.86 -22.32
CA LEU A 112 7.47 -9.53 -21.94
C LEU A 112 7.34 -9.79 -20.43
N LEU A 113 8.43 -10.16 -19.75
CA LEU A 113 8.50 -10.29 -18.29
C LEU A 113 8.24 -8.95 -17.59
N LEU A 114 8.84 -7.88 -18.12
CA LEU A 114 8.63 -6.51 -17.67
C LEU A 114 7.19 -6.06 -17.97
N GLN A 115 6.64 -6.33 -19.16
CA GLN A 115 5.26 -6.02 -19.53
C GLN A 115 4.22 -6.79 -18.69
N SER A 116 4.47 -8.05 -18.36
CA SER A 116 3.59 -8.87 -17.49
C SER A 116 3.59 -8.37 -16.05
N ASN A 117 4.74 -7.94 -15.52
CA ASN A 117 4.82 -7.28 -14.21
C ASN A 117 4.16 -5.88 -14.21
N VAL A 118 3.97 -5.28 -15.39
CA VAL A 118 3.46 -3.91 -15.60
C VAL A 118 1.94 -3.85 -15.70
N ALA A 119 1.33 -4.71 -16.52
CA ALA A 119 -0.13 -4.78 -16.63
C ALA A 119 -0.80 -5.15 -15.29
N LEU A 120 -0.07 -5.83 -14.40
CA LEU A 120 -0.53 -6.20 -13.05
C LEU A 120 -0.30 -5.09 -12.00
N ASN A 121 0.70 -4.23 -12.17
CA ASN A 121 0.89 -3.04 -11.34
C ASN A 121 -0.10 -1.91 -11.69
N GLU A 122 -0.52 -1.81 -12.94
CA GLU A 122 -1.58 -0.87 -13.38
C GLU A 122 -2.96 -1.24 -12.82
N ALA A 123 -3.19 -2.51 -12.47
CA ALA A 123 -4.38 -2.99 -11.76
C ALA A 123 -4.30 -2.85 -10.23
N MET A 124 -3.18 -2.33 -9.68
CA MET A 124 -2.87 -2.32 -8.24
C MET A 124 -2.65 -0.92 -7.63
N GLY A 125 -3.35 0.11 -8.11
CA GLY A 125 -3.21 1.45 -7.56
C GLY A 125 -1.85 2.03 -7.96
N GLY A 126 -1.87 2.86 -9.00
CA GLY A 126 -0.68 3.46 -9.56
C GLY A 126 0.11 4.21 -8.49
N SER A 127 1.28 3.67 -8.12
CA SER A 127 2.34 4.46 -7.52
C SER A 127 2.77 5.46 -8.59
N ARG A 128 2.13 6.63 -8.58
CA ARG A 128 2.41 7.72 -9.52
C ARG A 128 3.49 8.60 -8.92
N ALA A 129 4.37 9.05 -9.81
CA ALA A 129 5.61 9.78 -9.58
C ALA A 129 5.68 10.55 -8.25
N GLU A 130 6.58 10.12 -7.35
CA GLU A 130 7.34 11.12 -6.59
C GLU A 130 7.92 12.06 -7.64
N GLU A 131 7.59 13.35 -7.55
CA GLU A 131 7.73 14.37 -8.61
C GLU A 131 8.95 14.11 -9.52
N GLY A 132 8.69 13.71 -10.77
CA GLY A 132 9.72 13.58 -11.81
C GLY A 132 10.19 12.18 -12.17
N HIS A 133 9.67 11.11 -11.55
CA HIS A 133 9.98 9.74 -12.01
C HIS A 133 9.17 9.37 -13.25
N THR A 134 9.84 8.76 -14.24
CA THR A 134 9.20 8.09 -15.38
C THR A 134 8.58 6.75 -14.95
N ASP A 135 7.64 6.22 -15.74
CA ASP A 135 7.06 4.89 -15.46
C ASP A 135 8.12 3.81 -15.36
N GLN A 136 9.17 3.89 -16.18
CA GLN A 136 10.31 2.99 -16.11
C GLN A 136 11.06 3.10 -14.78
N GLN A 137 11.27 4.32 -14.28
CA GLN A 137 11.94 4.52 -12.99
C GLN A 137 11.08 4.02 -11.82
N MET A 138 9.75 4.21 -11.86
CA MET A 138 8.84 3.63 -10.86
C MET A 138 8.91 2.11 -10.84
N ARG A 139 8.97 1.45 -12.02
CA ARG A 139 9.15 0.00 -12.12
C ARG A 139 10.47 -0.46 -11.50
N VAL A 140 11.56 0.22 -11.83
CA VAL A 140 12.90 -0.10 -11.28
C VAL A 140 12.93 0.11 -9.77
N ARG A 141 12.23 1.13 -9.24
CA ARG A 141 12.07 1.34 -7.78
C ARG A 141 11.36 0.16 -7.12
N THR A 142 10.26 -0.32 -7.72
CA THR A 142 9.54 -1.50 -7.21
C THR A 142 10.44 -2.73 -7.19
N LEU A 143 11.24 -2.96 -8.24
CA LEU A 143 12.18 -4.08 -8.31
C LEU A 143 13.27 -3.98 -7.23
N LEU A 144 13.85 -2.79 -7.04
CA LEU A 144 14.82 -2.54 -5.98
C LEU A 144 14.22 -2.83 -4.60
N LYS A 145 13.01 -2.34 -4.33
CA LYS A 145 12.29 -2.59 -3.08
C LYS A 145 12.13 -4.08 -2.82
N ARG A 146 11.72 -4.84 -3.85
CA ARG A 146 11.58 -6.31 -3.79
C ARG A 146 12.93 -7.00 -3.53
N ALA A 147 14.01 -6.55 -4.16
CA ALA A 147 15.34 -7.12 -3.93
C ALA A 147 15.82 -6.90 -2.48
N ILE A 148 15.58 -5.72 -1.92
CA ILE A 148 15.86 -5.42 -0.51
C ILE A 148 15.00 -6.31 0.40
N GLN A 149 13.69 -6.40 0.16
CA GLN A 149 12.79 -7.28 0.91
C GLN A 149 13.26 -8.75 0.91
N ARG A 150 13.68 -9.27 -0.24
CA ARG A 150 14.23 -10.63 -0.37
C ARG A 150 15.52 -10.80 0.43
N TYR A 151 16.41 -9.81 0.40
CA TYR A 151 17.61 -9.83 1.24
C TYR A 151 17.24 -9.85 2.72
N THR A 152 16.35 -8.95 3.14
CA THR A 152 15.83 -8.89 4.51
C THR A 152 15.19 -10.21 4.93
N PHE A 153 14.39 -10.84 4.08
CA PHE A 153 13.79 -12.14 4.34
C PHE A 153 14.84 -13.23 4.61
N ARG A 154 15.96 -13.24 3.88
CA ARG A 154 17.05 -14.18 4.13
C ARG A 154 17.66 -14.00 5.52
N LEU A 155 17.68 -12.79 6.06
CA LEU A 155 18.09 -12.55 7.44
C LEU A 155 17.15 -13.25 8.44
N PHE A 156 15.84 -13.29 8.16
CA PHE A 156 14.87 -14.03 8.98
C PHE A 156 15.01 -15.55 8.89
N LEU A 157 15.72 -16.07 7.87
CA LEU A 157 16.07 -17.49 7.80
C LEU A 157 17.27 -17.86 8.68
N LEU A 158 18.03 -16.87 9.18
CA LEU A 158 19.12 -17.11 10.12
C LEU A 158 18.53 -17.61 11.44
N GLN A 159 19.10 -18.70 11.97
CA GLN A 159 18.58 -19.39 13.16
C GLN A 159 18.39 -18.45 14.37
N ILE A 160 19.32 -17.50 14.57
CA ILE A 160 19.28 -16.56 15.68
C ILE A 160 18.13 -15.57 15.53
N VAL A 161 17.98 -14.96 14.35
CA VAL A 161 16.89 -14.01 14.07
C VAL A 161 15.55 -14.71 14.18
N GLN A 162 15.43 -15.90 13.60
CA GLN A 162 14.24 -16.73 13.70
C GLN A 162 13.88 -17.06 15.16
N LEU A 163 14.85 -17.41 15.99
CA LEU A 163 14.61 -17.71 17.40
C LEU A 163 14.07 -16.48 18.14
N ILE A 164 14.64 -15.30 17.89
CA ILE A 164 14.19 -14.03 18.49
C ILE A 164 12.75 -13.72 18.09
N VAL A 165 12.45 -13.77 16.80
CA VAL A 165 11.13 -13.45 16.25
C VAL A 165 10.08 -14.45 16.69
N ASN A 166 10.36 -15.75 16.59
CA ASN A 166 9.42 -16.79 17.03
C ASN A 166 9.14 -16.69 18.53
N LYS A 167 10.18 -16.50 19.35
CA LYS A 167 10.00 -16.32 20.80
C LYS A 167 9.12 -15.10 21.09
N PHE A 168 9.32 -13.98 20.41
CA PHE A 168 8.48 -12.80 20.57
C PHE A 168 7.02 -13.05 20.15
N VAL A 169 6.81 -13.66 18.98
CA VAL A 169 5.49 -13.98 18.44
C VAL A 169 4.75 -14.95 19.36
N ASP A 170 5.41 -16.02 19.81
CA ASP A 170 4.81 -17.04 20.68
C ASP A 170 4.46 -16.48 22.06
N MET A 171 5.35 -15.68 22.66
CA MET A 171 5.06 -14.99 23.91
C MET A 171 3.87 -14.03 23.75
N THR A 172 3.82 -13.26 22.67
CA THR A 172 2.73 -12.31 22.41
C THR A 172 1.41 -13.03 22.16
N ARG A 173 1.42 -14.17 21.47
CA ARG A 173 0.24 -15.02 21.29
C ARG A 173 -0.24 -15.62 22.60
N ALA A 174 0.67 -16.12 23.43
CA ALA A 174 0.36 -16.71 24.72
C ALA A 174 -0.20 -15.68 25.72
N GLN A 175 0.28 -14.43 25.64
CA GLN A 175 -0.21 -13.29 26.42
C GLN A 175 -1.40 -12.58 25.79
N GLY A 176 -1.79 -12.98 24.58
CA GLY A 176 -2.92 -12.39 23.87
C GLY A 176 -4.22 -12.54 24.66
N PRO A 177 -5.15 -11.60 24.52
CA PRO A 177 -6.35 -11.55 25.34
C PRO A 177 -7.21 -12.80 25.09
N LYS A 178 -7.51 -13.54 26.17
CA LYS A 178 -8.50 -14.63 26.14
C LYS A 178 -9.90 -14.03 26.30
N LEU A 179 -10.92 -14.78 25.89
CA LEU A 179 -12.32 -14.32 25.97
C LEU A 179 -12.69 -13.87 27.38
N ASN A 180 -12.37 -14.68 28.40
CA ASN A 180 -12.66 -14.37 29.80
C ASN A 180 -11.92 -13.11 30.29
N ASP A 181 -10.71 -12.84 29.76
CA ASP A 181 -9.94 -11.64 30.12
C ASP A 181 -10.60 -10.40 29.52
N ILE A 182 -11.09 -10.51 28.27
CA ILE A 182 -11.82 -9.43 27.58
C ILE A 182 -13.10 -9.09 28.33
N GLU A 183 -13.91 -10.10 28.69
CA GLU A 183 -15.15 -9.92 29.45
C GLU A 183 -14.88 -9.26 30.82
N SER A 184 -13.82 -9.68 31.50
CA SER A 184 -13.40 -9.10 32.78
C SER A 184 -12.94 -7.64 32.64
N LEU A 185 -12.20 -7.31 31.59
CA LEU A 185 -11.76 -5.93 31.31
C LEU A 185 -12.94 -5.05 30.88
N GLU A 186 -13.84 -5.57 30.07
CA GLU A 186 -15.06 -4.86 29.65
C GLU A 186 -15.96 -4.55 30.85
N ALA A 187 -16.10 -5.49 31.80
CA ALA A 187 -16.82 -5.27 33.05
C ALA A 187 -16.20 -4.17 33.94
N LYS A 188 -14.89 -3.94 33.83
CA LYS A 188 -14.18 -2.84 34.52
C LYS A 188 -14.30 -1.50 33.79
N GLY A 189 -14.78 -1.51 32.56
CA GLY A 189 -15.03 -0.31 31.74
C GLY A 189 -14.25 -0.31 30.43
N ARG A 190 -14.88 0.29 29.41
CA ARG A 190 -14.35 0.34 28.02
C ARG A 190 -12.96 0.94 27.91
N THR A 191 -12.66 1.98 28.69
CA THR A 191 -11.35 2.65 28.69
C THR A 191 -10.22 1.71 29.07
N VAL A 192 -10.45 0.81 30.04
CA VAL A 192 -9.43 -0.13 30.52
C VAL A 192 -9.06 -1.14 29.42
N LEU A 193 -10.05 -1.61 28.66
CA LEU A 193 -9.83 -2.52 27.53
C LEU A 193 -9.06 -1.82 26.39
N LYS A 194 -9.39 -0.57 26.07
CA LYS A 194 -8.67 0.24 25.08
C LYS A 194 -7.22 0.48 25.49
N GLU A 195 -6.98 0.88 26.74
CA GLU A 195 -5.63 1.08 27.29
C GLU A 195 -4.80 -0.20 27.20
N ARG A 196 -5.38 -1.34 27.58
CA ARG A 196 -4.71 -2.63 27.43
C ARG A 196 -4.38 -2.94 25.96
N GLY A 197 -5.33 -2.68 25.06
CA GLY A 197 -5.14 -2.81 23.62
C GLY A 197 -3.96 -1.99 23.11
N LEU A 198 -3.89 -0.72 23.48
CA LEU A 198 -2.81 0.20 23.11
C LEU A 198 -1.45 -0.27 23.63
N GLN A 199 -1.36 -0.66 24.91
CA GLN A 199 -0.11 -1.15 25.49
C GLN A 199 0.45 -2.38 24.75
N ASP A 200 -0.42 -3.32 24.39
CA ASP A 200 -0.01 -4.51 23.65
C ASP A 200 0.42 -4.16 22.21
N LEU A 201 -0.23 -3.19 21.56
CA LEU A 201 0.16 -2.70 20.23
C LEU A 201 1.50 -1.93 20.26
N GLU A 202 1.70 -1.06 21.25
CA GLU A 202 2.96 -0.32 21.45
C GLU A 202 4.14 -1.26 21.68
N ARG A 203 3.93 -2.36 22.40
CA ARG A 203 4.95 -3.40 22.57
C ARG A 203 5.31 -4.08 21.23
N ILE A 204 4.31 -4.34 20.38
CA ILE A 204 4.54 -4.90 19.03
C ILE A 204 5.29 -3.89 18.15
N GLN A 205 4.90 -2.61 18.19
CA GLN A 205 5.60 -1.54 17.49
C GLN A 205 7.07 -1.46 17.93
N ALA A 206 7.32 -1.37 19.23
CA ALA A 206 8.66 -1.25 19.78
C ALA A 206 9.57 -2.41 19.35
N PHE A 207 9.05 -3.63 19.30
CA PHE A 207 9.79 -4.78 18.80
C PHE A 207 10.11 -4.67 17.30
N MET A 208 9.13 -4.27 16.47
CA MET A 208 9.36 -4.08 15.03
C MET A 208 10.36 -2.95 14.76
N ASP A 209 10.29 -1.85 15.51
CA ASP A 209 11.19 -0.71 15.38
C ASP A 209 12.63 -1.09 15.79
N GLN A 210 12.79 -1.82 16.89
CA GLN A 210 14.10 -2.35 17.31
C GLN A 210 14.70 -3.28 16.26
N LEU A 211 13.88 -4.17 15.68
CA LEU A 211 14.33 -5.09 14.64
C LEU A 211 14.71 -4.35 13.36
N GLN A 212 13.95 -3.31 12.99
CA GLN A 212 14.24 -2.46 11.84
C GLN A 212 15.57 -1.73 12.01
N THR A 213 15.79 -1.09 13.17
CA THR A 213 17.06 -0.42 13.49
C THR A 213 18.22 -1.39 13.42
N LEU A 214 18.10 -2.58 14.04
CA LEU A 214 19.17 -3.59 14.03
C LEU A 214 19.53 -4.04 12.59
N ILE A 215 18.52 -4.26 11.73
CA ILE A 215 18.74 -4.68 10.34
C ILE A 215 19.38 -3.55 9.53
N LEU A 216 18.91 -2.31 9.70
CA LEU A 216 19.46 -1.17 8.97
C LEU A 216 20.91 -0.90 9.39
N ASP A 217 21.19 -0.86 10.68
CA ASP A 217 22.54 -0.61 11.20
C ASP A 217 23.52 -1.74 10.79
N GLY A 218 23.06 -2.99 10.77
CA GLY A 218 23.89 -4.15 10.44
C GLY A 218 24.08 -4.41 8.94
N CYS A 219 23.14 -4.00 8.09
CA CYS A 219 23.10 -4.40 6.69
C CYS A 219 23.08 -3.21 5.70
N MET A 220 23.25 -1.97 6.14
CA MET A 220 23.20 -0.81 5.24
C MET A 220 24.19 -0.94 4.07
N THR A 221 25.42 -1.42 4.33
CA THR A 221 26.43 -1.64 3.28
C THR A 221 25.99 -2.67 2.25
N ASP A 222 25.25 -3.70 2.67
CA ASP A 222 24.71 -4.70 1.76
C ASP A 222 23.57 -4.11 0.91
N PHE A 223 22.72 -3.27 1.51
CA PHE A 223 21.67 -2.57 0.77
C PHE A 223 22.25 -1.58 -0.25
N GLU A 224 23.29 -0.85 0.10
CA GLU A 224 24.05 0.00 -0.84
C GLU A 224 24.63 -0.84 -1.99
N SER A 225 25.23 -2.00 -1.69
CA SER A 225 25.73 -2.92 -2.72
C SER A 225 24.62 -3.47 -3.64
N ILE A 226 23.41 -3.73 -3.11
CA ILE A 226 22.26 -4.13 -3.94
C ILE A 226 21.88 -2.99 -4.90
N VAL A 227 21.88 -1.75 -4.45
CA VAL A 227 21.50 -0.57 -5.24
C VAL A 227 22.51 -0.29 -6.35
N GLU A 228 23.79 -0.55 -6.12
CA GLU A 228 24.86 -0.38 -7.12
C GLU A 228 24.76 -1.36 -8.31
N ARG A 229 23.89 -2.37 -8.24
CA ARG A 229 23.70 -3.32 -9.34
C ARG A 229 23.20 -2.63 -10.61
N ARG A 230 23.63 -3.18 -11.75
CA ARG A 230 23.29 -2.68 -13.09
C ARG A 230 21.78 -2.60 -13.34
N ASP A 231 21.01 -3.48 -12.72
CA ASP A 231 19.55 -3.56 -12.83
C ASP A 231 18.86 -2.29 -12.32
N TYR A 232 19.52 -1.49 -11.47
CA TYR A 232 18.95 -0.30 -10.85
C TYR A 232 19.58 1.02 -11.32
N VAL A 233 20.38 0.98 -12.39
CA VAL A 233 21.09 2.17 -12.93
C VAL A 233 20.14 3.33 -13.26
N ALA A 234 18.90 3.04 -13.67
CA ALA A 234 17.88 4.06 -13.94
C ALA A 234 17.54 4.93 -12.71
N LEU A 235 17.82 4.46 -11.50
CA LEU A 235 17.60 5.20 -10.25
C LEU A 235 18.85 5.88 -9.71
N HIS A 236 20.05 5.53 -10.19
CA HIS A 236 21.31 6.11 -9.72
C HIS A 236 21.31 7.65 -9.73
N PRO A 237 20.77 8.34 -10.76
CA PRO A 237 20.71 9.81 -10.74
C PRO A 237 19.97 10.40 -9.53
N PHE A 238 18.98 9.68 -8.99
CA PHE A 238 18.19 10.11 -7.84
C PHE A 238 18.80 9.70 -6.51
N MET A 239 19.84 8.87 -6.51
CA MET A 239 20.48 8.32 -5.31
C MET A 239 21.83 8.97 -5.00
N THR A 240 22.35 9.79 -5.92
CA THR A 240 23.59 10.55 -5.70
C THR A 240 23.37 11.83 -4.90
N GLY A 241 24.40 12.22 -4.13
CA GLY A 241 24.40 13.45 -3.33
C GLY A 241 23.55 13.38 -2.05
N PRO A 242 23.46 14.48 -1.27
CA PRO A 242 22.78 14.48 0.03
C PRO A 242 21.29 14.14 -0.04
N ARG A 243 20.58 14.68 -1.05
CA ARG A 243 19.16 14.37 -1.29
C ARG A 243 18.99 12.92 -1.75
N GLY A 244 19.91 12.40 -2.54
CA GLY A 244 19.86 11.02 -3.00
C GLY A 244 20.13 9.99 -1.92
N LYS A 245 20.99 10.31 -0.94
CA LYS A 245 21.18 9.46 0.24
C LYS A 245 19.88 9.34 1.06
N ALA A 246 19.16 10.44 1.28
CA ALA A 246 17.87 10.43 1.97
C ALA A 246 16.80 9.65 1.19
N TYR A 247 16.79 9.79 -0.13
CA TYR A 247 15.90 9.02 -1.02
C TYR A 247 16.17 7.52 -0.95
N LEU A 248 17.44 7.12 -1.02
CA LEU A 248 17.85 5.73 -0.86
C LEU A 248 17.42 5.19 0.50
N GLU A 249 17.77 5.91 1.57
CA GLU A 249 17.42 5.53 2.93
C GLU A 249 15.91 5.33 3.10
N LYS A 250 15.08 6.19 2.50
CA LYS A 250 13.63 6.03 2.46
C LYS A 250 13.21 4.71 1.80
N ILE A 251 13.74 4.39 0.62
CA ILE A 251 13.42 3.13 -0.08
C ILE A 251 13.83 1.91 0.75
N VAL A 252 15.04 1.93 1.32
CA VAL A 252 15.54 0.83 2.16
C VAL A 252 14.66 0.66 3.39
N ARG A 253 14.36 1.74 4.11
CA ARG A 253 13.49 1.71 5.30
C ARG A 253 12.11 1.15 4.98
N GLU A 254 11.47 1.63 3.91
CA GLU A 254 10.16 1.14 3.47
C GLU A 254 10.19 -0.36 3.12
N ALA A 255 11.23 -0.81 2.40
CA ALA A 255 11.39 -2.21 2.02
C ALA A 255 11.57 -3.11 3.24
N VAL A 256 12.50 -2.73 4.13
CA VAL A 256 12.80 -3.47 5.36
C VAL A 256 11.59 -3.52 6.28
N ARG A 257 10.91 -2.38 6.49
CA ARG A 257 9.70 -2.31 7.33
C ARG A 257 8.62 -3.25 6.82
N GLU A 258 8.36 -3.21 5.52
CA GLU A 258 7.34 -4.04 4.91
C GLU A 258 7.65 -5.54 5.08
N GLN A 259 8.93 -5.94 4.99
CA GLN A 259 9.32 -7.33 5.29
C GLN A 259 9.18 -7.67 6.78
N ILE A 260 9.53 -6.76 7.69
CA ILE A 260 9.34 -6.97 9.14
C ILE A 260 7.85 -7.14 9.48
N GLU A 261 6.96 -6.35 8.87
CA GLU A 261 5.52 -6.51 9.05
C GLU A 261 5.05 -7.90 8.57
N ILE A 262 5.62 -8.44 7.50
CA ILE A 262 5.33 -9.80 7.04
C ILE A 262 5.75 -10.84 8.09
N GLU A 263 6.93 -10.70 8.68
CA GLU A 263 7.49 -11.72 9.58
C GLU A 263 7.01 -11.60 11.03
N VAL A 264 6.54 -10.40 11.44
CA VAL A 264 6.12 -10.13 12.83
C VAL A 264 4.62 -9.86 12.93
N TYR A 265 4.13 -8.87 12.19
CA TYR A 265 2.73 -8.45 12.29
C TYR A 265 1.78 -9.53 11.78
N VAL A 266 2.09 -10.15 10.63
CA VAL A 266 1.18 -11.14 10.02
C VAL A 266 0.95 -12.36 10.93
N PRO A 267 1.98 -12.98 11.56
CA PRO A 267 1.76 -14.00 12.59
C PRO A 267 0.93 -13.53 13.79
N LEU A 268 0.98 -12.24 14.13
CA LEU A 268 0.25 -11.63 15.24
C LEU A 268 -1.10 -11.04 14.84
N ARG A 269 -1.47 -11.06 13.56
CA ARG A 269 -2.69 -10.45 13.00
C ARG A 269 -3.95 -10.85 13.77
N GLY A 270 -4.08 -12.12 14.15
CA GLY A 270 -5.22 -12.60 14.92
C GLY A 270 -5.28 -12.03 16.34
N VAL A 271 -4.12 -11.86 17.00
CA VAL A 271 -4.02 -11.24 18.33
C VAL A 271 -4.35 -9.75 18.22
N VAL A 272 -3.72 -9.05 17.28
CA VAL A 272 -3.95 -7.63 17.01
C VAL A 272 -5.42 -7.36 16.66
N SER A 273 -6.01 -8.17 15.78
CA SER A 273 -7.41 -8.02 15.42
C SER A 273 -8.33 -8.24 16.62
N ARG A 274 -8.02 -9.18 17.55
CA ARG A 274 -8.83 -9.34 18.77
C ARG A 274 -8.70 -8.14 19.69
N LEU A 275 -7.51 -7.58 19.88
CA LEU A 275 -7.31 -6.39 20.69
C LEU A 275 -8.11 -5.21 20.13
N LEU A 276 -7.97 -4.96 18.84
CA LEU A 276 -8.62 -3.85 18.15
C LEU A 276 -10.15 -4.00 18.08
N VAL A 277 -10.64 -5.19 17.67
CA VAL A 277 -12.08 -5.42 17.58
C VAL A 277 -12.73 -5.23 18.93
N ASN A 278 -12.20 -5.81 20.00
CA ASN A 278 -12.87 -5.72 21.30
C ASN A 278 -12.70 -4.33 21.94
N GLY A 279 -11.56 -3.66 21.74
CA GLY A 279 -11.33 -2.32 22.28
C GLY A 279 -12.21 -1.23 21.62
N TRP A 280 -12.48 -1.34 20.32
CA TRP A 280 -13.14 -0.28 19.53
C TRP A 280 -14.47 -0.70 18.90
N ARG A 281 -15.00 -1.91 19.21
CA ARG A 281 -16.27 -2.42 18.67
C ARG A 281 -17.40 -1.42 18.71
N HIS A 282 -17.57 -0.74 19.85
CA HIS A 282 -18.68 0.17 20.06
C HIS A 282 -18.55 1.44 19.21
N ASP A 283 -17.33 1.99 19.12
CA ASP A 283 -17.08 3.17 18.29
C ASP A 283 -17.25 2.82 16.80
N ASP A 284 -16.73 1.65 16.38
CA ASP A 284 -16.90 1.16 15.01
C ASP A 284 -18.37 0.91 14.66
N MET A 285 -19.17 0.36 15.59
CA MET A 285 -20.61 0.16 15.39
C MET A 285 -21.36 1.49 15.23
N GLU A 286 -21.01 2.49 16.05
CA GLU A 286 -21.60 3.82 15.98
C GLU A 286 -21.24 4.51 14.67
N ILE A 287 -19.96 4.54 14.31
CA ILE A 287 -19.49 5.15 13.07
C ILE A 287 -20.10 4.45 11.86
N HIS A 288 -20.14 3.12 11.84
CA HIS A 288 -20.75 2.39 10.73
C HIS A 288 -22.25 2.74 10.56
N PHE A 289 -22.98 2.91 11.66
CA PHE A 289 -24.36 3.40 11.60
C PHE A 289 -24.44 4.81 11.02
N LYS A 290 -23.59 5.73 11.48
CA LYS A 290 -23.53 7.12 10.97
C LYS A 290 -23.14 7.18 9.50
N MET A 291 -22.10 6.46 9.08
CA MET A 291 -21.67 6.36 7.68
C MET A 291 -22.80 5.87 6.78
N ARG A 292 -23.59 4.88 7.22
CA ARG A 292 -24.73 4.37 6.44
C ARG A 292 -25.81 5.42 6.21
N GLU A 293 -26.07 6.27 7.20
CA GLU A 293 -27.03 7.37 7.06
C GLU A 293 -26.45 8.53 6.23
N LEU A 294 -25.19 8.89 6.46
CA LEU A 294 -24.48 9.94 5.73
C LEU A 294 -24.28 9.59 4.24
N ARG A 295 -24.19 8.31 3.88
CA ARG A 295 -24.06 7.88 2.46
C ARG A 295 -25.26 8.26 1.60
N LYS A 296 -26.41 8.54 2.21
CA LYS A 296 -27.63 8.98 1.51
C LYS A 296 -27.58 10.46 1.14
N ARG A 297 -26.63 11.21 1.71
CA ARG A 297 -26.46 12.66 1.52
C ARG A 297 -25.68 12.97 0.24
N GLN A 298 -25.95 14.14 -0.33
CA GLN A 298 -25.26 14.63 -1.52
C GLN A 298 -23.94 15.32 -1.15
N GLN A 299 -23.07 15.56 -2.14
CA GLN A 299 -21.78 16.24 -1.93
C GLN A 299 -21.94 17.62 -1.25
N ALA A 300 -23.00 18.36 -1.60
CA ALA A 300 -23.32 19.66 -1.01
C ALA A 300 -23.52 19.60 0.52
N ASP A 301 -24.07 18.49 1.04
CA ASP A 301 -24.35 18.32 2.47
C ASP A 301 -23.06 18.18 3.30
N PHE A 302 -21.93 17.87 2.66
CA PHE A 302 -20.60 17.82 3.25
C PHE A 302 -19.87 19.17 3.16
N ARG A 303 -20.55 20.23 2.68
CA ARG A 303 -19.98 21.56 2.42
C ARG A 303 -18.95 21.57 1.28
N ILE A 304 -19.11 20.69 0.30
CA ILE A 304 -18.34 20.74 -0.94
C ILE A 304 -19.00 21.79 -1.85
N PRO A 305 -18.30 22.90 -2.17
CA PRO A 305 -18.84 23.95 -3.04
C PRO A 305 -19.26 23.40 -4.41
N PRO A 306 -20.33 23.90 -5.05
CA PRO A 306 -20.79 23.42 -6.35
C PRO A 306 -19.70 23.33 -7.41
N GLU A 307 -18.79 24.31 -7.46
CA GLU A 307 -17.63 24.40 -8.34
C GLU A 307 -16.53 23.36 -8.04
N LYS A 308 -16.61 22.67 -6.90
CA LYS A 308 -15.70 21.58 -6.50
C LYS A 308 -16.36 20.21 -6.48
N GLN A 309 -17.63 20.08 -6.87
CA GLN A 309 -18.32 18.80 -6.83
C GLN A 309 -17.87 17.89 -7.98
N SER A 310 -17.64 16.63 -7.68
CA SER A 310 -17.21 15.65 -8.69
C SER A 310 -18.40 15.06 -9.44
N LEU A 311 -18.29 15.00 -10.77
CA LEU A 311 -19.28 14.35 -11.64
C LEU A 311 -19.31 12.83 -11.43
N SER A 312 -18.15 12.24 -11.13
CA SER A 312 -18.02 10.80 -10.83
C SER A 312 -18.34 10.46 -9.36
N CYS A 313 -18.78 11.44 -8.58
CA CYS A 313 -19.00 11.34 -7.13
C CYS A 313 -17.78 10.74 -6.41
N TRP A 314 -16.57 11.07 -6.86
CA TRP A 314 -15.32 10.56 -6.28
C TRP A 314 -15.23 9.04 -6.16
N SER A 315 -15.93 8.30 -7.03
CA SER A 315 -16.06 6.84 -6.94
C SER A 315 -14.71 6.10 -6.99
N SER A 316 -13.73 6.59 -7.75
CA SER A 316 -12.38 6.01 -7.76
C SER A 316 -11.67 6.14 -6.41
N VAL A 317 -11.80 7.29 -5.74
CA VAL A 317 -11.25 7.52 -4.39
C VAL A 317 -11.85 6.55 -3.38
N ALA A 318 -13.18 6.41 -3.41
CA ALA A 318 -13.90 5.48 -2.55
C ALA A 318 -13.49 4.01 -2.82
N SER A 319 -13.25 3.65 -4.08
CA SER A 319 -12.74 2.33 -4.47
C SER A 319 -11.34 2.07 -3.93
N ILE A 320 -10.42 3.04 -4.02
CA ILE A 320 -9.06 2.92 -3.48
C ILE A 320 -9.10 2.71 -1.96
N LEU A 321 -9.94 3.48 -1.24
CA LEU A 321 -10.11 3.30 0.20
C LEU A 321 -10.67 1.91 0.51
N ASN A 322 -11.77 1.50 -0.13
CA ASN A 322 -12.41 0.22 0.16
C ASN A 322 -11.48 -0.97 -0.16
N GLU A 323 -10.98 -1.06 -1.40
CA GLU A 323 -10.15 -2.17 -1.84
C GLU A 323 -8.76 -2.11 -1.21
N GLY A 324 -8.12 -0.95 -1.25
CA GLY A 324 -6.76 -0.77 -0.75
C GLY A 324 -6.67 -1.00 0.75
N VAL A 325 -7.57 -0.44 1.55
CA VAL A 325 -7.59 -0.67 3.00
C VAL A 325 -8.17 -2.04 3.34
N GLY A 326 -9.29 -2.42 2.73
CA GLY A 326 -10.03 -3.65 3.08
C GLY A 326 -9.29 -4.93 2.70
N THR A 327 -8.61 -4.96 1.55
CA THR A 327 -7.90 -6.16 1.07
C THR A 327 -6.46 -6.25 1.58
N SER A 328 -5.85 -5.12 1.95
CA SER A 328 -4.48 -5.10 2.45
C SER A 328 -4.37 -5.75 3.83
N THR A 329 -3.39 -6.64 3.98
CA THR A 329 -3.06 -7.22 5.28
C THR A 329 -2.14 -6.31 6.09
N LEU A 330 -1.16 -5.65 5.46
CA LEU A 330 -0.10 -4.96 6.17
C LEU A 330 -0.49 -3.52 6.55
N PRO A 331 -0.12 -3.03 7.76
CA PRO A 331 -0.28 -1.63 8.15
C PRO A 331 0.30 -0.65 7.12
N CYS A 332 1.53 -0.87 6.64
CA CYS A 332 2.14 0.04 5.66
C CYS A 332 1.39 0.08 4.31
N ALA A 333 0.73 -1.01 3.91
CA ALA A 333 -0.07 -1.07 2.69
C ALA A 333 -1.42 -0.36 2.86
N LYS A 334 -2.06 -0.51 4.02
CA LYS A 334 -3.29 0.22 4.37
C LYS A 334 -3.03 1.74 4.43
N LEU A 335 -1.91 2.17 5.03
CA LEU A 335 -1.52 3.58 5.04
C LEU A 335 -1.28 4.11 3.62
N ARG A 336 -0.61 3.33 2.76
CA ARG A 336 -0.41 3.70 1.36
C ARG A 336 -1.72 3.92 0.62
N ALA A 337 -2.71 3.03 0.82
CA ALA A 337 -4.03 3.20 0.22
C ALA A 337 -4.73 4.52 0.64
N ILE A 338 -4.54 4.96 1.89
CA ILE A 338 -5.06 6.26 2.37
C ILE A 338 -4.38 7.42 1.64
N VAL A 339 -3.06 7.36 1.49
CA VAL A 339 -2.29 8.37 0.74
C VAL A 339 -2.69 8.38 -0.74
N ASP A 340 -2.83 7.20 -1.35
CA ASP A 340 -3.23 7.06 -2.75
C ASP A 340 -4.64 7.62 -2.96
N ALA A 341 -5.57 7.39 -2.03
CA ALA A 341 -6.91 7.97 -2.07
C ALA A 341 -6.89 9.50 -1.96
N ALA A 342 -6.06 10.06 -1.06
CA ALA A 342 -5.92 11.50 -0.94
C ALA A 342 -5.36 12.14 -2.23
N ASN A 343 -4.34 11.52 -2.81
CA ASN A 343 -3.76 11.97 -4.08
C ASN A 343 -4.74 11.82 -5.26
N GLU A 344 -5.57 10.78 -5.23
CA GLU A 344 -6.61 10.54 -6.23
C GLU A 344 -7.65 11.67 -6.26
N ILE A 345 -7.96 12.31 -5.13
CA ILE A 345 -8.85 13.48 -5.09
C ILE A 345 -8.30 14.59 -6.00
N PHE A 346 -7.03 14.97 -5.82
CA PHE A 346 -6.40 16.01 -6.63
C PHE A 346 -6.37 15.62 -8.12
N ARG A 347 -6.17 14.34 -8.42
CA ARG A 347 -6.17 13.83 -9.79
C ARG A 347 -7.55 13.91 -10.44
N VAL A 348 -8.59 13.40 -9.77
CA VAL A 348 -9.98 13.42 -10.26
C VAL A 348 -10.42 14.86 -10.48
N PHE A 349 -10.18 15.73 -9.49
CA PHE A 349 -10.49 17.15 -9.60
C PHE A 349 -9.84 17.79 -10.83
N SER A 350 -8.54 17.56 -11.02
CA SER A 350 -7.78 18.09 -12.16
C SER A 350 -8.25 17.57 -13.51
N ILE A 351 -8.92 16.41 -13.57
CA ILE A 351 -9.46 15.85 -14.82
C ILE A 351 -10.84 16.42 -15.11
N GLU A 352 -11.71 16.46 -14.11
CA GLU A 352 -13.10 16.89 -14.28
C GLU A 352 -13.19 18.40 -14.54
N HIS A 353 -12.36 19.21 -13.88
CA HIS A 353 -12.45 20.68 -13.92
C HIS A 353 -11.49 21.32 -14.94
N ARG A 354 -10.72 20.52 -15.68
CA ARG A 354 -9.86 21.01 -16.78
C ARG A 354 -10.65 21.21 -18.08
N ASN A 355 -11.82 20.61 -18.21
CA ASN A 355 -12.65 20.67 -19.42
C ASN A 355 -13.72 21.78 -19.39
N GLU A 356 -14.06 22.33 -18.22
CA GLU A 356 -15.05 23.41 -18.10
C GLU A 356 -14.53 24.76 -18.64
N GLU A 357 -13.21 25.01 -18.55
CA GLU A 357 -12.59 26.22 -19.12
C GLU A 357 -12.71 26.29 -20.66
N ALA A 358 -12.83 25.14 -21.34
CA ALA A 358 -12.88 25.07 -22.81
C ALA A 358 -14.28 25.33 -23.41
N LEU A 359 -15.35 25.34 -22.59
CA LEU A 359 -16.74 25.54 -23.06
C LEU A 359 -17.34 26.91 -22.70
N SER A 360 -16.56 27.85 -22.15
CA SER A 360 -17.05 29.22 -21.98
C SER A 360 -17.12 29.94 -23.34
N PRO A 361 -18.29 30.49 -23.75
CA PRO A 361 -18.40 31.22 -25.01
C PRO A 361 -17.68 32.57 -24.86
N LYS A 362 -16.55 32.72 -25.56
CA LYS A 362 -15.88 34.02 -25.73
C LYS A 362 -16.90 35.00 -26.31
N ARG A 363 -17.32 35.99 -25.51
CA ARG A 363 -17.99 37.17 -26.03
C ARG A 363 -16.93 38.04 -26.68
N ASP A 364 -17.09 38.23 -27.98
CA ASP A 364 -16.29 39.16 -28.78
C ASP A 364 -16.38 40.58 -28.20
N ALA A 365 -15.23 41.19 -27.99
CA ALA A 365 -15.10 42.64 -27.90
C ALA A 365 -13.86 43.06 -28.68
N GLU A 366 -14.10 43.44 -29.93
CA GLU A 366 -13.20 44.25 -30.74
C GLU A 366 -12.87 45.57 -30.02
N CYS A 367 -11.60 45.99 -30.03
CA CYS A 367 -11.25 47.31 -30.56
C CYS A 367 -9.74 47.48 -30.81
N ASN A 368 -9.48 48.16 -31.91
CA ASN A 368 -8.20 48.54 -32.51
C ASN A 368 -7.30 49.41 -31.63
N GLY A 369 -5.98 49.37 -31.89
CA GLY A 369 -5.19 50.61 -31.91
C GLY A 369 -3.72 50.55 -31.47
N VAL A 370 -2.84 50.56 -32.48
CA VAL A 370 -1.57 51.34 -32.56
C VAL A 370 -0.32 50.85 -31.80
N ALA A 371 0.77 50.79 -32.57
CA ALA A 371 2.14 50.49 -32.17
C ALA A 371 2.92 51.73 -31.70
N THR A 372 3.82 51.59 -30.73
CA THR A 372 5.12 52.31 -30.69
C THR A 372 6.13 51.69 -29.71
N THR A 373 7.39 51.87 -30.07
CA THR A 373 8.70 51.50 -29.49
C THR A 373 9.04 52.11 -28.13
N GLY A 374 9.98 51.50 -27.39
CA GLY A 374 10.86 52.23 -26.44
C GLY A 374 11.22 51.50 -25.14
N GLU A 375 12.49 51.58 -24.78
CA GLU A 375 13.22 50.99 -23.64
C GLU A 375 13.01 51.67 -22.27
N GLU A 376 13.41 50.92 -21.22
CA GLU A 376 13.97 51.33 -19.91
C GLU A 376 13.10 51.68 -18.66
N THR A 377 13.36 50.89 -17.60
CA THR A 377 13.55 51.19 -16.17
C THR A 377 12.47 51.83 -15.27
N SER A 378 12.13 51.05 -14.22
CA SER A 378 12.04 51.37 -12.78
C SER A 378 10.97 52.31 -12.18
N GLU A 379 10.32 51.75 -11.14
CA GLU A 379 9.73 52.35 -9.92
C GLU A 379 8.36 53.06 -9.92
N THR A 380 7.40 52.31 -9.34
CA THR A 380 6.46 52.69 -8.27
C THR A 380 5.02 53.16 -8.57
N VAL A 381 4.10 52.46 -7.88
CA VAL A 381 2.74 52.81 -7.42
C VAL A 381 1.55 52.47 -8.32
N ARG A 382 0.94 51.32 -7.97
CA ARG A 382 -0.50 51.04 -7.79
C ARG A 382 -1.50 51.74 -8.73
N GLU A 383 -2.03 50.98 -9.69
CA GLU A 383 -3.49 50.80 -9.86
C GLU A 383 -3.79 49.64 -10.83
N SER A 384 -4.51 48.64 -10.31
CA SER A 384 -5.66 48.01 -10.96
C SER A 384 -5.56 47.50 -12.41
N ILE A 385 -5.01 46.30 -12.62
CA ILE A 385 -5.52 45.36 -13.63
C ILE A 385 -5.40 43.93 -13.08
N SER A 386 -6.46 43.45 -12.43
CA SER A 386 -6.67 42.04 -12.12
C SER A 386 -7.02 41.28 -13.40
N VAL A 387 -6.02 40.65 -14.02
CA VAL A 387 -6.27 39.52 -14.94
C VAL A 387 -6.46 38.28 -14.08
N GLU A 388 -7.63 38.16 -13.47
CA GLU A 388 -8.06 36.97 -12.73
C GLU A 388 -8.45 35.87 -13.71
N GLY A 389 -7.46 35.06 -14.08
CA GLY A 389 -7.65 33.66 -14.46
C GLY A 389 -7.01 32.81 -13.38
N ALA A 390 -7.52 32.87 -12.15
CA ALA A 390 -7.04 32.03 -11.07
C ALA A 390 -7.40 30.59 -11.40
N LYS A 391 -6.41 29.81 -11.84
CA LYS A 391 -6.50 28.36 -11.97
C LYS A 391 -7.10 27.83 -10.68
N GLU A 392 -8.31 27.30 -10.73
CA GLU A 392 -8.99 26.79 -9.55
C GLU A 392 -8.21 25.58 -9.04
N VAL A 393 -7.45 25.77 -7.95
CA VAL A 393 -6.69 24.70 -7.29
C VAL A 393 -7.44 24.32 -6.01
N LEU A 394 -7.55 23.02 -5.72
CA LEU A 394 -8.06 22.54 -4.43
C LEU A 394 -7.12 23.00 -3.31
N GLY A 395 -7.65 23.79 -2.38
CA GLY A 395 -6.97 24.16 -1.15
C GLY A 395 -7.11 23.12 -0.04
N ALA A 396 -6.41 23.34 1.07
CA ALA A 396 -6.53 22.51 2.26
C ALA A 396 -7.95 22.54 2.87
N GLU A 397 -8.64 23.68 2.76
CA GLU A 397 -10.02 23.87 3.22
C GLU A 397 -11.04 23.06 2.41
N ASP A 398 -10.76 22.80 1.12
CA ASP A 398 -11.62 22.02 0.23
C ASP A 398 -11.38 20.51 0.41
N PHE A 399 -10.15 20.12 0.72
CA PHE A 399 -9.72 18.72 0.78
C PHE A 399 -10.49 17.92 1.84
N LEU A 400 -10.56 18.40 3.08
CA LEU A 400 -11.13 17.62 4.18
C LEU A 400 -12.63 17.31 3.98
N PRO A 401 -13.50 18.27 3.59
CA PRO A 401 -14.88 17.99 3.20
C PRO A 401 -15.03 16.87 2.14
N ILE A 402 -14.22 16.94 1.07
CA ILE A 402 -14.22 15.94 0.00
C ILE A 402 -13.75 14.59 0.55
N PHE A 403 -12.70 14.58 1.36
CA PHE A 403 -12.15 13.36 1.92
C PHE A 403 -13.12 12.68 2.88
N ILE A 404 -13.85 13.44 3.71
CA ILE A 404 -14.94 12.91 4.56
C ILE A 404 -16.02 12.24 3.71
N TYR A 405 -16.47 12.90 2.64
CA TYR A 405 -17.44 12.33 1.70
C TYR A 405 -16.95 10.99 1.13
N CYS A 406 -15.70 10.93 0.69
CA CYS A 406 -15.08 9.72 0.13
C CYS A 406 -14.97 8.59 1.18
N VAL A 407 -14.59 8.92 2.42
CA VAL A 407 -14.50 7.97 3.54
C VAL A 407 -15.88 7.36 3.83
N VAL A 408 -16.93 8.16 3.88
CA VAL A 408 -18.32 7.69 4.05
C VAL A 408 -18.76 6.76 2.90
N ALA A 409 -18.41 7.13 1.66
CA ALA A 409 -18.73 6.37 0.46
C ALA A 409 -17.98 5.02 0.40
N ALA A 410 -16.75 4.95 0.92
CA ALA A 410 -15.90 3.76 0.88
C ALA A 410 -16.40 2.58 1.73
N ASP A 411 -17.27 2.82 2.72
CA ASP A 411 -17.85 1.77 3.58
C ASP A 411 -16.82 0.85 4.24
N MET A 412 -15.72 1.42 4.73
CA MET A 412 -14.62 0.64 5.30
C MET A 412 -15.05 -0.13 6.55
N GLU A 413 -14.56 -1.36 6.65
CA GLU A 413 -14.77 -2.19 7.83
C GLU A 413 -13.90 -1.69 8.99
N ARG A 414 -14.54 -1.34 10.11
CA ARG A 414 -13.89 -0.98 11.39
C ARG A 414 -12.91 0.21 11.30
N PRO A 415 -13.39 1.41 10.90
CA PRO A 415 -12.54 2.58 10.68
C PRO A 415 -11.86 3.11 11.96
N CYS A 416 -12.47 3.01 13.14
CA CYS A 416 -11.84 3.44 14.39
C CYS A 416 -10.65 2.55 14.74
N ALA A 417 -10.85 1.23 14.69
CA ALA A 417 -9.78 0.26 14.91
C ALA A 417 -8.64 0.43 13.90
N LEU A 418 -8.96 0.79 12.65
CA LEU A 418 -7.97 1.10 11.63
C LEU A 418 -7.13 2.34 11.97
N CYS A 419 -7.75 3.45 12.40
CA CYS A 419 -7.01 4.63 12.83
C CYS A 419 -5.96 4.27 13.88
N VAL A 420 -6.36 3.52 14.91
CA VAL A 420 -5.46 3.08 15.98
C VAL A 420 -4.36 2.18 15.45
N LEU A 421 -4.71 1.20 14.60
CA LEU A 421 -3.72 0.32 13.97
C LEU A 421 -2.63 1.11 13.25
N LEU A 422 -3.01 2.11 12.45
CA LEU A 422 -2.07 2.89 11.64
C LEU A 422 -1.27 3.87 12.49
N GLN A 423 -1.90 4.52 13.47
CA GLN A 423 -1.21 5.40 14.40
C GLN A 423 -0.19 4.66 15.25
N THR A 424 -0.48 3.42 15.65
CA THR A 424 0.40 2.68 16.55
C THR A 424 1.41 1.80 15.81
N LEU A 425 1.06 1.14 14.71
CA LEU A 425 1.98 0.15 14.09
C LEU A 425 2.74 0.65 12.86
N CYS A 426 2.33 1.74 12.22
CA CYS A 426 3.09 2.29 11.10
C CYS A 426 4.43 2.90 11.59
N GLU A 427 5.43 2.88 10.71
CA GLU A 427 6.75 3.43 11.00
C GLU A 427 6.64 4.91 11.43
N PRO A 428 7.31 5.34 12.51
CA PRO A 428 7.23 6.72 12.99
C PRO A 428 7.56 7.79 11.93
N THR A 429 8.52 7.51 11.05
CA THR A 429 8.93 8.39 9.95
C THR A 429 7.80 8.61 8.93
N ASN A 430 6.94 7.61 8.73
CA ASN A 430 5.77 7.69 7.86
C ASN A 430 4.60 8.47 8.51
N ARG A 431 4.69 8.83 9.80
CA ARG A 431 3.72 9.71 10.46
C ARG A 431 4.09 11.19 10.38
N LEU A 432 5.13 11.53 9.61
CA LEU A 432 5.60 12.90 9.39
C LEU A 432 5.38 13.31 7.92
N GLY A 433 5.46 14.61 7.64
CA GLY A 433 5.32 15.15 6.29
C GLY A 433 3.95 14.89 5.66
N GLU A 434 3.93 14.65 4.35
CA GLU A 434 2.70 14.44 3.57
C GLU A 434 1.92 13.19 4.02
N VAL A 435 2.61 12.06 4.24
CA VAL A 435 1.96 10.83 4.70
C VAL A 435 1.32 11.02 6.09
N GLY A 436 2.01 11.73 6.99
CA GLY A 436 1.47 12.11 8.30
C GLY A 436 0.27 13.05 8.20
N TYR A 437 0.29 14.00 7.26
CA TYR A 437 -0.83 14.89 6.99
C TYR A 437 -2.08 14.13 6.55
N TYR A 438 -1.95 13.19 5.60
CA TYR A 438 -3.09 12.39 5.14
C TYR A 438 -3.60 11.40 6.19
N LEU A 439 -2.71 10.82 7.02
CA LEU A 439 -3.13 10.00 8.15
C LEU A 439 -3.91 10.83 9.19
N THR A 440 -3.44 12.03 9.51
CA THR A 440 -4.15 12.97 10.40
C THR A 440 -5.49 13.39 9.80
N SER A 441 -5.55 13.59 8.48
CA SER A 441 -6.79 13.93 7.78
C SER A 441 -7.79 12.77 7.80
N PHE A 442 -7.31 11.53 7.71
CA PHE A 442 -8.14 10.33 7.85
C PHE A 442 -8.72 10.23 9.26
N GLU A 443 -7.89 10.38 10.29
CA GLU A 443 -8.37 10.47 11.68
C GLU A 443 -9.39 11.59 11.86
N SER A 444 -9.11 12.78 11.35
CA SER A 444 -10.02 13.93 11.44
C SER A 444 -11.36 13.63 10.77
N ALA A 445 -11.36 12.90 9.64
CA ALA A 445 -12.59 12.49 8.98
C ALA A 445 -13.40 11.49 9.83
N ILE A 446 -12.75 10.51 10.46
CA ILE A 446 -13.40 9.56 11.36
C ILE A 446 -14.00 10.27 12.59
N THR A 447 -13.24 11.16 13.21
CA THR A 447 -13.71 11.99 14.34
C THR A 447 -14.89 12.86 13.93
N HIS A 448 -14.84 13.50 12.76
CA HIS A 448 -15.95 14.31 12.25
C HIS A 448 -17.23 13.48 12.09
N ILE A 449 -17.12 12.29 11.49
CA ILE A 449 -18.26 11.37 11.35
C ILE A 449 -18.79 10.96 12.74
N GLN A 450 -17.90 10.68 13.70
CA GLN A 450 -18.27 10.32 15.06
C GLN A 450 -18.99 11.47 15.79
N GLU A 451 -18.62 12.72 15.57
CA GLU A 451 -19.23 13.88 16.23
C GLU A 451 -20.48 14.41 15.50
N THR A 452 -20.73 13.96 14.27
CA THR A 452 -21.87 14.41 13.47
C THR A 452 -23.19 13.99 14.10
N ASP A 453 -24.06 14.97 14.35
CA ASP A 453 -25.46 14.73 14.72
C ASP A 453 -26.31 14.47 13.47
N LEU A 454 -26.90 13.28 13.38
CA LEU A 454 -27.73 12.89 12.26
C LEU A 454 -29.08 13.63 12.24
N ASN A 455 -29.50 14.20 13.37
CA ASN A 455 -30.75 14.94 13.50
C ASN A 455 -30.64 16.38 13.01
N ASP A 456 -29.42 16.91 12.86
CA ASP A 456 -29.16 18.23 12.28
C ASP A 456 -29.43 18.13 10.77
N ARG A 457 -30.71 18.31 10.40
CA ARG A 457 -31.16 18.53 9.02
C ARG A 457 -30.77 19.96 8.65
N ARG A 458 -29.53 20.13 8.19
CA ARG A 458 -29.11 21.36 7.51
C ARG A 458 -29.65 21.39 6.10
#